data_AF-A0A5N7JR01-F1
#
_entry.id   AF-A0A5N7JR01-F1
#
_cell.length_a   1.000
_cell.length_b   1.000
_cell.length_c   1.000
_cell.angle_alpha   90.00
_cell.angle_beta   90.00
_cell.angle_gamma   90.00
#
_symmetry.space_group_name_H-M   'P 1'
#
loop_
_entity.id
_entity.type
_entity.pdbx_description
1 polymer ?
#
loop_
_entity_poly.entity_id
_entity_poly.type
_entity_poly.pdbx_seq_one_letter_code
_entity_poly.pdbx_strand_id
1 'polypeptide(L)'
;MPQKLLDIFNDKTDPRERFKKLSSCGYQGQDLDAAESFTIYPNSVRVPDGEGLARSMESPSHVDAATRLYTGIAFSEATKRGISVQRISITTDREIHDFGKAKVADHNKNFPEKKRAYLGYVVGLCSVFRNAKSHEGLRLFGVFSTPEPEIPAHADIFVVLKPGPAEKLAIQRVFHDAFNLDELITP
;
A
#
# COMPACT_ATOMS: atom_id res chain seq x y z
N MET A 1 -6.19 -14.11 -15.76
CA MET A 1 -4.85 -14.05 -16.45
C MET A 1 -3.84 -13.20 -15.67
N PRO A 2 -3.07 -13.78 -14.74
CA PRO A 2 -2.12 -13.06 -13.89
C PRO A 2 -0.85 -12.57 -14.60
N GLN A 3 -0.53 -13.09 -15.79
CA GLN A 3 0.70 -12.76 -16.54
C GLN A 3 0.82 -11.26 -16.89
N LYS A 4 -0.29 -10.52 -16.98
CA LYS A 4 -0.28 -9.07 -17.19
C LYS A 4 0.48 -8.31 -16.10
N LEU A 5 0.68 -8.92 -14.92
CA LEU A 5 1.47 -8.32 -13.85
C LEU A 5 2.95 -8.12 -14.27
N LEU A 6 3.51 -8.98 -15.13
CA LEU A 6 4.88 -8.79 -15.65
C LEU A 6 4.99 -7.52 -16.51
N ASP A 7 3.92 -7.16 -17.21
CA ASP A 7 3.87 -5.92 -18.01
C ASP A 7 3.65 -4.67 -17.14
N ILE A 8 3.11 -4.84 -15.93
CA ILE A 8 2.82 -3.77 -14.98
C ILE A 8 4.03 -3.48 -14.09
N PHE A 9 4.72 -4.52 -13.64
CA PHE A 9 5.79 -4.45 -12.64
C PHE A 9 7.21 -4.55 -13.23
N ASN A 10 7.36 -4.27 -14.53
CA ASN A 10 8.68 -4.14 -15.15
C ASN A 10 9.31 -2.75 -14.93
N ASP A 11 10.61 -2.67 -15.20
CA ASP A 11 11.43 -1.46 -15.06
C ASP A 11 11.05 -0.34 -16.05
N LYS A 12 10.23 -0.65 -17.06
CA LYS A 12 9.79 0.31 -18.09
C LYS A 12 8.48 1.01 -17.73
N THR A 13 7.73 0.49 -16.77
CA THR A 13 6.45 1.07 -16.36
C THR A 13 6.68 2.06 -15.24
N ASP A 14 6.28 3.32 -15.46
CA ASP A 14 6.26 4.33 -14.39
C ASP A 14 5.43 3.78 -13.21
N PRO A 15 5.98 3.72 -11.99
CA PRO A 15 5.24 3.30 -10.79
C PRO A 15 3.89 4.00 -10.62
N ARG A 16 3.77 5.26 -11.06
CA ARG A 16 2.53 6.05 -11.00
C ARG A 16 1.44 5.53 -11.94
N GLU A 17 1.80 4.76 -12.96
CA GLU A 17 0.85 4.17 -13.91
C GLU A 17 0.38 2.77 -13.49
N ARG A 18 1.08 2.11 -12.57
CA ARG A 18 0.80 0.73 -12.15
C ARG A 18 -0.66 0.58 -11.71
N PHE A 19 -1.14 1.50 -10.86
CA PHE A 19 -2.54 1.52 -10.42
C PHE A 19 -3.54 1.53 -11.59
N LYS A 20 -3.32 2.38 -12.61
CA LYS A 20 -4.22 2.49 -13.76
C LYS A 20 -4.24 1.19 -14.57
N LYS A 21 -3.06 0.59 -14.81
CA LYS A 21 -2.95 -0.69 -15.52
C LYS A 21 -3.60 -1.83 -14.72
N LEU A 22 -3.37 -1.88 -13.40
CA LEU A 22 -3.87 -2.95 -12.53
C LEU A 22 -5.40 -2.89 -12.36
N SER A 23 -5.95 -1.70 -12.12
CA SER A 23 -7.42 -1.49 -12.08
C SER A 23 -8.10 -1.80 -13.42
N SER A 24 -7.40 -1.61 -14.56
CA SER A 24 -7.93 -1.98 -15.88
C SER A 24 -7.93 -3.49 -16.17
N CYS A 25 -7.23 -4.29 -15.36
CA CYS A 25 -7.24 -5.74 -15.50
C CYS A 25 -8.55 -6.37 -15.05
N GLY A 26 -9.34 -5.68 -14.20
CA GLY A 26 -10.64 -6.18 -13.74
C GLY A 26 -10.54 -7.45 -12.90
N TYR A 27 -9.42 -7.68 -12.21
CA TYR A 27 -9.23 -8.86 -11.39
C TYR A 27 -10.27 -8.94 -10.27
N GLN A 28 -10.97 -10.07 -10.19
CA GLN A 28 -11.98 -10.38 -9.16
C GLN A 28 -11.99 -11.89 -8.88
N GLY A 29 -12.52 -12.28 -7.72
CA GLY A 29 -12.65 -13.69 -7.33
C GLY A 29 -11.36 -14.49 -7.54
N GLN A 30 -11.47 -15.66 -8.17
CA GLN A 30 -10.35 -16.56 -8.44
C GLN A 30 -9.24 -15.93 -9.29
N ASP A 31 -9.58 -15.02 -10.20
CA ASP A 31 -8.58 -14.31 -11.03
C ASP A 31 -7.72 -13.38 -10.17
N LEU A 32 -8.31 -12.72 -9.17
CA LEU A 32 -7.56 -11.88 -8.24
C LEU A 32 -6.71 -12.73 -7.30
N ASP A 33 -7.24 -13.84 -6.78
CA ASP A 33 -6.46 -14.75 -5.93
C ASP A 33 -5.26 -15.34 -6.69
N ALA A 34 -5.45 -15.70 -7.97
CA ALA A 34 -4.37 -16.13 -8.84
C ALA A 34 -3.35 -15.02 -9.10
N ALA A 35 -3.80 -13.77 -9.25
CA ALA A 35 -2.93 -12.61 -9.43
C ALA A 35 -2.10 -12.31 -8.17
N GLU A 36 -2.69 -12.38 -6.98
CA GLU A 36 -1.96 -12.20 -5.70
C GLU A 36 -0.98 -13.34 -5.40
N SER A 37 -1.21 -14.52 -5.98
CA SER A 37 -0.34 -15.68 -5.85
C SER A 37 0.73 -15.75 -6.94
N PHE A 38 0.68 -14.84 -7.91
CA PHE A 38 1.59 -14.85 -9.05
C PHE A 38 2.97 -14.34 -8.65
N THR A 39 4.00 -15.07 -9.06
CA THR A 39 5.40 -14.68 -8.85
C THR A 39 5.77 -13.53 -9.80
N ILE A 40 5.61 -12.29 -9.34
CA ILE A 40 5.98 -11.07 -10.09
C ILE A 40 7.50 -10.95 -10.20
N TYR A 41 8.19 -11.14 -9.07
CA TYR A 41 9.64 -11.18 -8.95
C TYR A 41 10.07 -12.54 -8.38
N PRO A 42 11.33 -12.98 -8.53
CA PRO A 42 11.79 -14.29 -8.05
C PRO A 42 11.46 -14.59 -6.57
N ASN A 43 11.43 -13.55 -5.72
CA ASN A 43 11.13 -13.67 -4.29
C ASN A 43 9.69 -13.28 -3.92
N SER A 44 8.83 -13.01 -4.91
CA SER A 44 7.42 -12.71 -4.67
C SER A 44 6.71 -13.95 -4.15
N VAL A 45 6.17 -13.85 -2.94
CA VAL A 45 5.36 -14.90 -2.32
C VAL A 45 4.05 -14.27 -1.85
N ARG A 46 2.93 -14.97 -2.06
CA ARG A 46 1.61 -14.49 -1.61
C ARG A 46 1.67 -14.07 -0.14
N VAL A 47 1.19 -12.87 0.15
CA VAL A 47 1.02 -12.36 1.52
C VAL A 47 -0.10 -13.15 2.21
N PRO A 48 0.12 -13.83 3.34
CA PRO A 48 -0.93 -14.54 4.08
C PRO A 48 -2.00 -13.59 4.62
N ASP A 49 -3.24 -14.07 4.76
CA ASP A 49 -4.36 -13.25 5.27
C ASP A 49 -4.14 -12.71 6.68
N GLY A 50 -3.51 -13.51 7.55
CA GLY A 50 -3.18 -13.15 8.91
C GLY A 50 -1.91 -12.29 9.05
N GLU A 51 -1.23 -11.97 7.95
CA GLU A 51 -0.02 -11.16 8.00
C GLU A 51 -0.35 -9.68 8.22
N GLY A 52 0.38 -9.05 9.14
CA GLY A 52 0.34 -7.60 9.31
C GLY A 52 1.18 -6.87 8.26
N LEU A 53 0.70 -5.71 7.86
CA LEU A 53 1.28 -4.85 6.84
C LEU A 53 1.60 -3.50 7.48
N ALA A 54 2.88 -3.23 7.66
CA ALA A 54 3.37 -2.00 8.23
C ALA A 54 3.39 -0.89 7.18
N ARG A 55 2.67 0.21 7.45
CA ARG A 55 2.70 1.43 6.65
C ARG A 55 3.41 2.55 7.39
N SER A 56 4.48 3.06 6.80
CA SER A 56 5.19 4.25 7.29
C SER A 56 4.32 5.51 7.19
N MET A 57 4.31 6.29 8.27
CA MET A 57 3.56 7.54 8.39
C MET A 57 4.49 8.75 8.40
N GLU A 58 4.15 9.76 7.61
CA GLU A 58 4.94 10.98 7.48
C GLU A 58 4.03 12.22 7.46
N SER A 59 4.51 13.32 8.02
CA SER A 59 3.85 14.63 7.98
C SER A 59 4.59 15.57 7.02
N PRO A 60 3.91 16.46 6.28
CA PRO A 60 2.45 16.67 6.27
C PRO A 60 1.73 15.81 5.22
N SER A 61 2.39 14.81 4.63
CA SER A 61 1.81 14.08 3.47
C SER A 61 0.78 13.03 3.87
N HIS A 62 1.04 12.21 4.88
CA HIS A 62 0.06 11.22 5.34
C HIS A 62 -0.81 11.78 6.47
N VAL A 63 -0.17 12.43 7.44
CA VAL A 63 -0.84 12.87 8.67
C VAL A 63 -0.55 14.34 8.91
N ASP A 64 -1.57 15.10 9.27
CA ASP A 64 -1.42 16.43 9.82
C ASP A 64 -0.94 16.32 11.28
N ALA A 65 0.25 16.84 11.57
CA ALA A 65 0.87 16.65 12.88
C ALA A 65 0.12 17.34 14.03
N ALA A 66 -0.64 18.41 13.76
CA ALA A 66 -1.34 19.17 14.78
C ALA A 66 -2.66 18.49 15.18
N THR A 67 -3.41 18.03 14.19
CA THR A 67 -4.73 17.40 14.38
C THR A 67 -4.65 15.88 14.55
N ARG A 68 -3.52 15.27 14.18
CA ARG A 68 -3.32 13.82 14.08
C ARG A 68 -4.33 13.14 13.14
N LEU A 69 -4.85 13.88 12.17
CA LEU A 69 -5.77 13.36 11.16
C LEU A 69 -5.03 13.03 9.87
N TYR A 70 -5.53 12.02 9.16
CA TYR A 70 -5.08 11.76 7.80
C TYR A 70 -5.36 12.95 6.88
N THR A 71 -4.41 13.27 6.01
CA THR A 71 -4.61 14.28 4.98
C THR A 71 -5.29 13.69 3.75
N GLY A 72 -5.84 14.55 2.89
CA GLY A 72 -6.39 14.12 1.60
C GLY A 72 -5.37 13.41 0.69
N ILE A 73 -4.07 13.69 0.86
CA ILE A 73 -3.01 13.06 0.07
C ILE A 73 -2.91 11.57 0.41
N ALA A 74 -2.99 11.20 1.69
CA ALA A 74 -2.93 9.81 2.16
C ALA A 74 -3.96 8.91 1.44
N PHE A 75 -5.19 9.40 1.29
CA PHE A 75 -6.26 8.70 0.58
C PHE A 75 -6.09 8.73 -0.95
N SER A 76 -5.54 9.83 -1.47
CA SER A 76 -5.28 9.94 -2.90
C SER A 76 -4.24 8.92 -3.38
N GLU A 77 -3.29 8.52 -2.52
CA GLU A 77 -2.32 7.49 -2.84
C GLU A 77 -2.98 6.12 -3.02
N ALA A 78 -3.86 5.73 -2.09
CA ALA A 78 -4.61 4.48 -2.18
C ALA A 78 -5.38 4.36 -3.50
N THR A 79 -5.93 5.46 -4.00
CA THR A 79 -6.79 5.51 -5.20
C THR A 79 -6.08 5.89 -6.49
N LYS A 80 -4.77 6.22 -6.46
CA LYS A 80 -4.02 6.67 -7.66
C LYS A 80 -2.68 5.97 -7.87
N ARG A 81 -2.04 5.49 -6.81
CA ARG A 81 -0.66 4.97 -6.84
C ARG A 81 -0.52 3.58 -6.24
N GLY A 82 -1.41 3.21 -5.33
CA GLY A 82 -1.23 2.05 -4.46
C GLY A 82 -0.64 2.47 -3.11
N ILE A 83 -0.70 1.55 -2.15
CA ILE A 83 -0.19 1.75 -0.81
C ILE A 83 1.01 0.82 -0.63
N SER A 84 2.18 1.42 -0.53
CA SER A 84 3.42 0.72 -0.19
C SER A 84 3.42 0.36 1.31
N VAL A 85 3.69 -0.90 1.60
CA VAL A 85 3.75 -1.48 2.94
C VAL A 85 4.92 -2.44 3.08
N GLN A 86 5.29 -2.75 4.31
CA GLN A 86 6.26 -3.78 4.67
C GLN A 86 5.59 -4.94 5.40
N ARG A 87 5.98 -6.14 5.03
CA ARG A 87 5.47 -7.40 5.56
C ARG A 87 6.09 -7.71 6.93
N ILE A 88 5.30 -7.65 8.01
CA ILE A 88 5.85 -7.78 9.38
C ILE A 88 6.49 -9.15 9.65
N SER A 89 6.11 -10.21 8.90
CA SER A 89 6.64 -11.55 9.16
C SER A 89 8.08 -11.75 8.68
N ILE A 90 8.57 -10.84 7.81
CA ILE A 90 9.90 -10.92 7.18
C ILE A 90 10.67 -9.61 7.31
N THR A 91 10.34 -8.80 8.30
CA THR A 91 11.07 -7.58 8.66
C THR A 91 11.09 -7.40 10.18
N THR A 92 11.87 -6.44 10.65
CA THR A 92 11.96 -6.04 12.04
C THR A 92 11.44 -4.62 12.25
N ASP A 93 11.03 -4.30 13.47
CA ASP A 93 10.65 -2.94 13.89
C ASP A 93 11.70 -1.90 13.49
N ARG A 94 12.98 -2.21 13.75
CA ARG A 94 14.12 -1.38 13.36
C ARG A 94 14.18 -1.13 11.86
N GLU A 95 14.06 -2.17 11.04
CA GLU A 95 14.10 -2.04 9.57
C GLU A 95 12.93 -1.19 9.05
N ILE A 96 11.74 -1.34 9.64
CA ILE A 96 10.58 -0.54 9.26
C ILE A 96 10.84 0.95 9.56
N HIS A 97 11.39 1.25 10.74
CA HIS A 97 11.76 2.61 11.12
C HIS A 97 12.88 3.17 10.25
N ASP A 98 13.93 2.39 9.99
CA ASP A 98 15.06 2.80 9.17
C ASP A 98 14.61 3.09 7.73
N PHE A 99 13.73 2.26 7.16
CA PHE A 99 13.11 2.51 5.85
C PHE A 99 12.29 3.81 5.85
N GLY A 100 11.42 4.01 6.84
CA GLY A 100 10.59 5.22 6.92
C GLY A 100 11.43 6.51 7.06
N LYS A 101 12.48 6.46 7.89
CA LYS A 101 13.45 7.55 8.05
C LYS A 101 14.20 7.83 6.75
N ALA A 102 14.69 6.78 6.07
CA ALA A 102 15.40 6.90 4.80
C ALA A 102 14.52 7.52 3.71
N LYS A 103 13.26 7.10 3.60
CA LYS A 103 12.29 7.65 2.63
C LYS A 103 12.05 9.15 2.84
N VAL A 104 11.88 9.57 4.09
CA VAL A 104 11.73 10.99 4.42
C VAL A 104 13.02 11.77 4.17
N ALA A 105 14.18 11.20 4.49
CA ALA A 105 15.48 11.83 4.26
C ALA A 105 15.74 12.06 2.76
N ASP A 106 15.49 11.05 1.91
CA ASP A 106 15.62 11.19 0.45
C ASP A 106 14.65 12.23 -0.11
N HIS A 107 13.37 12.20 0.32
CA HIS A 107 12.42 13.25 -0.06
C HIS A 107 12.92 14.65 0.33
N ASN A 108 13.41 14.83 1.55
CA ASN A 108 13.89 16.13 2.04
C ASN A 108 15.15 16.61 1.33
N LYS A 109 15.99 15.70 0.85
CA LYS A 109 17.15 16.00 0.03
C LYS A 109 16.73 16.48 -1.36
N ASN A 110 15.73 15.83 -1.96
CA ASN A 110 15.25 16.12 -3.31
C ASN A 110 14.28 17.33 -3.35
N PHE A 111 13.60 17.63 -2.24
CA PHE A 111 12.59 18.70 -2.10
C PHE A 111 12.80 19.49 -0.79
N PRO A 112 13.91 20.25 -0.67
CA PRO A 112 14.29 20.93 0.58
C PRO A 112 13.27 21.98 1.05
N GLU A 113 12.41 22.48 0.15
CA GLU A 113 11.34 23.44 0.42
C GLU A 113 10.02 22.79 0.88
N LYS A 114 9.88 21.47 0.75
CA LYS A 114 8.69 20.68 1.13
C LYS A 114 9.06 19.56 2.08
N LYS A 115 9.73 19.92 3.17
CA LYS A 115 10.22 18.96 4.14
C LYS A 115 9.08 18.14 4.74
N ARG A 116 9.41 16.88 4.99
CA ARG A 116 8.58 15.91 5.69
C ARG A 116 9.26 15.48 6.98
N ALA A 117 8.45 15.02 7.92
CA ALA A 117 8.89 14.39 9.15
C ALA A 117 8.35 12.96 9.20
N TYR A 118 9.20 12.00 9.53
CA TYR A 118 8.80 10.63 9.79
C TYR A 118 8.14 10.58 11.18
N LEU A 119 6.96 9.95 11.27
CA LEU A 119 6.18 9.89 12.51
C LEU A 119 6.21 8.51 13.17
N GLY A 120 6.57 7.46 12.43
CA GLY A 120 6.43 6.08 12.86
C GLY A 120 5.72 5.24 11.81
N TYR A 121 5.16 4.11 12.21
CA TYR A 121 4.35 3.28 11.33
C TYR A 121 3.12 2.72 12.05
N VAL A 122 2.14 2.29 11.27
CA VAL A 122 0.94 1.58 11.76
C VAL A 122 0.84 0.24 11.05
N VAL A 123 0.15 -0.71 11.64
CA VAL A 123 0.01 -2.06 11.10
C VAL A 123 -1.45 -2.36 10.82
N GLY A 124 -1.75 -2.82 9.61
CA GLY A 124 -3.06 -3.35 9.24
C GLY A 124 -2.98 -4.81 8.82
N LEU A 125 -4.00 -5.61 9.14
CA LEU A 125 -4.04 -7.00 8.70
C LEU A 125 -4.36 -7.11 7.21
N CYS A 126 -3.67 -8.00 6.49
CA CYS A 126 -3.91 -8.26 5.07
C CYS A 126 -5.38 -8.63 4.80
N SER A 127 -5.98 -9.44 5.66
CA SER A 127 -7.38 -9.87 5.58
C SER A 127 -8.38 -8.70 5.57
N VAL A 128 -8.09 -7.58 6.24
CA VAL A 128 -8.97 -6.40 6.23
C VAL A 128 -9.11 -5.85 4.82
N PHE A 129 -8.00 -5.74 4.09
CA PHE A 129 -8.02 -5.32 2.69
C PHE A 129 -8.64 -6.37 1.77
N ARG A 130 -8.40 -7.66 2.04
CA ARG A 130 -8.97 -8.74 1.23
C ARG A 130 -10.49 -8.85 1.36
N ASN A 131 -11.02 -8.59 2.56
CA ASN A 131 -12.43 -8.69 2.86
C ASN A 131 -13.23 -7.42 2.52
N ALA A 132 -12.55 -6.33 2.19
CA ALA A 132 -13.18 -5.08 1.80
C ALA A 132 -13.88 -5.21 0.45
N LYS A 133 -15.19 -4.96 0.44
CA LYS A 133 -16.07 -5.10 -0.73
C LYS A 133 -16.79 -3.78 -1.08
N SER A 134 -17.06 -3.60 -2.37
CA SER A 134 -17.96 -2.56 -2.88
C SER A 134 -19.41 -2.87 -2.50
N HIS A 135 -20.32 -1.94 -2.76
CA HIS A 135 -21.75 -2.18 -2.55
C HIS A 135 -22.31 -3.32 -3.42
N GLU A 136 -21.65 -3.64 -4.53
CA GLU A 136 -21.98 -4.77 -5.42
C GLU A 136 -21.33 -6.09 -4.98
N GLY A 137 -20.61 -6.09 -3.86
CA GLY A 137 -19.91 -7.26 -3.34
C GLY A 137 -18.57 -7.55 -4.02
N LEU A 138 -18.08 -6.68 -4.92
CA LEU A 138 -16.79 -6.82 -5.58
C LEU A 138 -15.66 -6.44 -4.64
N ARG A 139 -14.54 -7.16 -4.69
CA ARG A 139 -13.39 -6.89 -3.83
C ARG A 139 -12.71 -5.58 -4.24
N LEU A 140 -12.47 -4.70 -3.26
CA LEU A 140 -11.92 -3.36 -3.48
C LEU A 140 -10.41 -3.36 -3.69
N PHE A 141 -9.68 -4.19 -2.94
CA PHE A 141 -8.22 -4.18 -2.91
C PHE A 141 -7.60 -5.54 -3.26
N GLY A 142 -6.45 -5.50 -3.92
CA GLY A 142 -5.50 -6.59 -4.04
C GLY A 142 -4.21 -6.24 -3.31
N VAL A 143 -3.57 -7.25 -2.72
CA VAL A 143 -2.32 -7.17 -1.97
C VAL A 143 -1.29 -8.04 -2.68
N PHE A 144 -0.26 -7.41 -3.21
CA PHE A 144 0.75 -8.03 -4.07
C PHE A 144 2.11 -7.97 -3.39
N SER A 145 2.83 -9.10 -3.34
CA SER A 145 4.21 -9.10 -2.88
C SER A 145 5.11 -8.59 -3.98
N THR A 146 5.68 -7.40 -3.75
CA THR A 146 6.48 -6.63 -4.70
C THR A 146 7.85 -6.33 -4.08
N PRO A 147 8.62 -7.36 -3.67
CA PRO A 147 9.90 -7.16 -3.01
C PRO A 147 10.87 -6.36 -3.88
N GLU A 148 11.56 -5.41 -3.26
CA GLU A 148 12.61 -4.63 -3.90
C GLU A 148 13.98 -5.13 -3.43
N PRO A 149 15.07 -4.95 -4.22
CA PRO A 149 16.40 -5.48 -3.86
C PRO A 149 16.88 -5.05 -2.47
N GLU A 150 16.57 -3.82 -2.06
CA GLU A 150 16.94 -3.27 -0.75
C GLU A 150 15.86 -3.48 0.31
N ILE A 151 14.64 -3.85 -0.10
CA ILE A 151 13.48 -4.00 0.78
C ILE A 151 12.75 -5.31 0.45
N PRO A 152 13.30 -6.47 0.87
CA PRO A 152 12.68 -7.77 0.59
C PRO A 152 11.27 -7.92 1.17
N ALA A 153 10.96 -7.17 2.23
CA ALA A 153 9.65 -7.16 2.87
C ALA A 153 8.60 -6.32 2.13
N HIS A 154 8.94 -5.66 1.02
CA HIS A 154 8.02 -4.76 0.33
C HIS A 154 6.81 -5.48 -0.27
N ALA A 155 5.65 -4.88 -0.09
CA ALA A 155 4.40 -5.27 -0.73
C ALA A 155 3.57 -4.02 -1.04
N ASP A 156 2.66 -4.16 -1.99
CA ASP A 156 1.76 -3.09 -2.40
C ASP A 156 0.30 -3.51 -2.30
N ILE A 157 -0.52 -2.60 -1.79
CA ILE A 157 -1.98 -2.71 -1.79
C ILE A 157 -2.53 -1.80 -2.88
N PHE A 158 -3.20 -2.37 -3.88
CA PHE A 158 -3.82 -1.62 -4.96
C PHE A 158 -5.34 -1.71 -4.88
N VAL A 159 -6.03 -0.62 -5.19
CA VAL A 159 -7.44 -0.68 -5.56
C VAL A 159 -7.55 -1.37 -6.92
N VAL A 160 -8.28 -2.48 -7.00
CA VAL A 160 -8.32 -3.38 -8.18
C VAL A 160 -9.51 -3.14 -9.12
N LEU A 161 -10.33 -2.14 -8.80
CA LEU A 161 -11.43 -1.68 -9.63
C LEU A 161 -11.34 -0.16 -9.85
N LYS A 162 -12.17 0.37 -10.74
CA LYS A 162 -12.29 1.82 -10.92
C LYS A 162 -13.31 2.37 -9.91
N PRO A 163 -12.89 3.15 -8.89
CA PRO A 163 -13.81 3.50 -7.81
C PRO A 163 -14.74 4.67 -8.20
N GLY A 164 -16.04 4.48 -8.01
CA GLY A 164 -17.04 5.53 -8.01
C GLY A 164 -17.06 6.32 -6.69
N PRO A 165 -17.98 7.27 -6.51
CA PRO A 165 -18.10 8.04 -5.27
C PRO A 165 -18.31 7.16 -4.02
N ALA A 166 -19.17 6.13 -4.12
CA ALA A 166 -19.44 5.21 -3.02
C ALA A 166 -18.21 4.36 -2.68
N GLU A 167 -17.52 3.82 -3.69
CA GLU A 167 -16.30 3.02 -3.48
C GLU A 167 -15.20 3.86 -2.86
N LYS A 168 -15.07 5.14 -3.22
CA LYS A 168 -14.06 6.03 -2.61
C LYS A 168 -14.30 6.19 -1.10
N LEU A 169 -15.55 6.33 -0.67
CA LEU A 169 -15.89 6.39 0.76
C LEU A 169 -15.60 5.05 1.46
N ALA A 170 -15.93 3.92 0.81
CA ALA A 170 -15.63 2.59 1.35
C ALA A 170 -14.11 2.35 1.48
N ILE A 171 -13.34 2.72 0.45
CA ILE A 171 -11.87 2.67 0.44
C ILE A 171 -11.29 3.53 1.56
N GLN A 172 -11.79 4.76 1.73
CA GLN A 172 -11.36 5.65 2.79
C GLN A 172 -11.65 5.07 4.18
N ARG A 173 -12.83 4.49 4.39
CA ARG A 173 -13.18 3.83 5.64
C ARG A 173 -12.24 2.66 5.94
N VAL A 174 -12.06 1.75 4.98
CA VAL A 174 -11.16 0.59 5.14
C VAL A 174 -9.73 1.03 5.46
N PHE A 175 -9.27 2.11 4.84
CA PHE A 175 -7.96 2.67 5.12
C PHE A 175 -7.85 3.13 6.58
N HIS A 176 -8.83 3.87 7.08
CA HIS A 176 -8.87 4.31 8.48
C HIS A 176 -8.91 3.12 9.45
N ASP A 177 -9.78 2.16 9.16
CA ASP A 177 -9.99 0.99 10.02
C ASP A 177 -8.74 0.09 10.05
N ALA A 178 -8.07 -0.09 8.90
CA ALA A 178 -6.88 -0.95 8.79
C ALA A 178 -5.60 -0.26 9.29
N PHE A 179 -5.48 1.05 9.10
CA PHE A 179 -4.32 1.83 9.51
C PHE A 179 -4.74 2.81 10.60
N ASN A 180 -5.00 2.29 11.80
CA ASN A 180 -5.43 3.10 12.92
C ASN A 180 -4.27 3.96 13.46
N LEU A 181 -4.41 5.30 13.41
CA LEU A 181 -3.37 6.22 13.90
C LEU A 181 -3.23 6.22 15.42
N ASP A 182 -4.23 5.75 16.15
CA ASP A 182 -4.12 5.57 17.61
C ASP A 182 -3.15 4.43 17.97
N GLU A 183 -2.85 3.54 17.02
CA GLU A 183 -1.90 2.44 17.15
C GLU A 183 -0.54 2.76 16.50
N LEU A 184 -0.20 4.05 16.36
CA LEU A 184 1.07 4.49 15.81
C LEU A 184 2.24 4.00 16.68
N ILE A 185 3.11 3.20 16.06
CA ILE A 185 4.37 2.75 16.65
C ILE A 185 5.43 3.78 16.32
N THR A 186 5.94 4.45 17.35
CA THR A 186 6.91 5.54 17.23
C THR A 186 8.35 5.02 17.24
N PRO A 187 9.29 5.71 16.56
CA PRO A 187 10.68 5.27 16.40
C PRO A 187 11.57 5.37 17.64
#